data_AF-A0A536SNF2-F1
#
_entry.id   AF-A0A536SNF2-F1
#
_cell.length_a   1.000
_cell.length_b   1.000
_cell.length_c   1.000
_cell.angle_alpha   90.00
_cell.angle_beta   90.00
_cell.angle_gamma   90.00
#
_symmetry.space_group_name_H-M   'P 1'
#
loop_
_entity.id
_entity.type
_entity.pdbx_description
1 polymer ?
#
loop_
_entity_poly.entity_id
_entity_poly.type
_entity_poly.pdbx_seq_one_letter_code
_entity_poly.pdbx_strand_id
1 'polypeptide(L)'
;MSALPEFSAANDPDALETQEWLDALEAVLEHEGPQRARFLLEKLVDKARRSGAYIPFSLNTAYLNTIPPHLEERSPGDHALEERIRSFCRWNAMVMVAKANKSDDELGGHIASFASVGTLFGIGFNHFWNAPHEGHGGDLVYFQGHSSPGIYARAFLEGRLSEEQVLNFRREVDGKGISSYPHPWLMPDFWQFPTVSMGLGPIQGIYMARFLKYLHARGLADTGNRKVWVFCGDGEMDEPESLGAIGLAAREKLDNLIFVVNCNLQRLDGPVRGNGKIIQELEADFRGAGWNVIKIIWGSYWDPLFARDQEGRLLRVMEETVDGEYQNYKANDGAFVRKHFFGKD
;
A
#
# COMPACT_ATOMS: atom_id res chain seq x y z
N MET A 1 25.90 12.36 -12.77
CA MET A 1 26.35 11.28 -11.87
C MET A 1 27.63 11.74 -11.20
N SER A 2 27.54 12.29 -10.00
CA SER A 2 28.66 12.35 -9.07
C SER A 2 28.42 11.18 -8.13
N ALA A 3 29.26 10.15 -8.23
CA ALA A 3 29.30 9.11 -7.21
C ALA A 3 29.76 9.80 -5.92
N LEU A 4 28.87 9.84 -4.93
CA LEU A 4 29.19 10.32 -3.60
C LEU A 4 30.08 9.27 -2.91
N PRO A 5 31.02 9.66 -2.05
CA PRO A 5 31.75 8.71 -1.24
C PRO A 5 30.80 8.05 -0.24
N GLU A 6 30.56 6.76 -0.39
CA GLU A 6 29.94 5.93 0.64
C GLU A 6 30.94 5.78 1.80
N PHE A 7 30.63 6.39 2.95
CA PHE A 7 31.29 6.03 4.20
C PHE A 7 30.66 4.73 4.69
N SER A 8 31.28 3.60 4.39
CA SER A 8 30.92 2.34 5.05
C SER A 8 31.33 2.40 6.52
N ALA A 9 30.68 1.62 7.40
CA ALA A 9 31.08 1.49 8.80
C ALA A 9 32.55 1.02 8.98
N ALA A 10 33.17 0.45 7.93
CA ALA A 10 34.58 0.10 7.92
C ALA A 10 35.54 1.30 7.75
N ASN A 11 35.01 2.49 7.45
CA ASN A 11 35.73 3.75 7.29
C ASN A 11 35.37 4.79 8.35
N ASP A 12 34.82 4.36 9.50
CA ASP A 12 34.60 5.27 10.64
C ASP A 12 35.97 5.74 11.19
N PRO A 13 36.31 7.04 11.09
CA PRO A 13 37.60 7.55 11.55
C PRO A 13 37.72 7.54 13.08
N ASP A 14 36.61 7.53 13.81
CA ASP A 14 36.58 7.48 15.28
C ASP A 14 35.31 6.76 15.79
N ALA A 15 35.41 5.43 15.88
CA ALA A 15 34.32 4.59 16.35
C ALA A 15 33.89 4.89 17.80
N LEU A 16 34.77 5.45 18.64
CA LEU A 16 34.42 5.79 20.02
C LEU A 16 33.51 7.02 20.03
N GLU A 17 33.89 8.09 19.30
CA GLU A 17 33.05 9.28 19.17
C GLU A 17 31.68 8.92 18.58
N THR A 18 31.64 8.10 17.52
CA THR A 18 30.38 7.63 16.94
C THR A 18 29.51 6.91 17.97
N GLN A 19 30.09 6.02 18.78
CA GLN A 19 29.36 5.31 19.83
C GLN A 19 28.82 6.28 20.90
N GLU A 20 29.59 7.29 21.32
CA GLU A 20 29.14 8.30 22.29
C GLU A 20 27.91 9.08 21.78
N TRP A 21 27.87 9.41 20.49
CA TRP A 21 26.70 10.05 19.87
C TRP A 21 25.48 9.14 19.82
N LEU A 22 25.68 7.84 19.54
CA LEU A 22 24.60 6.84 19.54
C LEU A 22 24.04 6.63 20.95
N ASP A 23 24.91 6.46 21.94
CA ASP A 23 24.55 6.29 23.36
C ASP A 23 23.78 7.53 23.88
N ALA A 24 24.20 8.73 23.49
CA ALA A 24 23.50 9.97 23.84
C ALA A 24 22.09 10.03 23.24
N LEU A 25 21.92 9.59 21.99
CA LEU A 25 20.61 9.51 21.34
C LEU A 25 19.70 8.46 22.00
N GLU A 26 20.26 7.30 22.33
CA GLU A 26 19.55 6.23 23.04
C GLU A 26 19.06 6.71 24.41
N ALA A 27 19.93 7.37 25.18
CA ALA A 27 19.55 7.94 26.47
C ALA A 27 18.39 8.94 26.35
N VAL A 28 18.38 9.80 25.31
CA VAL A 28 17.25 10.72 25.05
C VAL A 28 15.98 9.96 24.69
N LEU A 29 16.08 8.91 23.87
CA LEU A 29 14.93 8.08 23.51
C LEU A 29 14.31 7.39 24.73
N GLU A 30 15.14 6.87 25.63
CA GLU A 30 14.70 6.20 26.85
C GLU A 30 14.10 7.17 27.89
N HIS A 31 14.71 8.34 28.09
CA HIS A 31 14.35 9.23 29.20
C HIS A 31 13.40 10.37 28.81
N GLU A 32 13.51 10.91 27.59
CA GLU A 32 12.71 12.05 27.10
C GLU A 32 11.74 11.69 25.97
N GLY A 33 11.97 10.56 25.29
CA GLY A 33 11.08 9.98 24.29
C GLY A 33 11.31 10.44 22.83
N PRO A 34 10.57 9.84 21.88
CA PRO A 34 10.81 10.00 20.44
C PRO A 34 10.64 11.43 19.91
N GLN A 35 9.70 12.21 20.47
CA GLN A 35 9.45 13.58 20.03
C GLN A 35 10.66 14.48 20.30
N ARG A 36 11.33 14.27 21.44
CA ARG A 36 12.55 15.01 21.81
C ARG A 36 13.72 14.61 20.93
N ALA A 37 13.94 13.31 20.74
CA ALA A 37 14.99 12.80 19.86
C ALA A 37 14.88 13.40 18.46
N ARG A 38 13.66 13.41 17.88
CA ARG A 38 13.39 14.07 16.59
C ARG A 38 13.77 15.55 16.59
N PHE A 39 13.36 16.30 17.62
CA PHE A 39 13.70 17.71 17.73
C PHE A 39 15.21 17.96 17.76
N LEU A 40 15.98 17.15 18.51
CA LEU A 40 17.43 17.28 18.57
C LEU A 40 18.08 16.97 17.22
N LEU A 41 17.67 15.90 16.55
CA LEU A 41 18.15 15.55 15.22
C LEU A 41 17.89 16.67 14.20
N GLU A 42 16.68 17.26 14.20
CA GLU A 42 16.36 18.41 13.35
C GLU A 42 17.31 19.59 13.60
N LYS A 43 17.64 19.88 14.87
CA LYS A 43 18.60 20.94 15.23
C LYS A 43 20.02 20.64 14.79
N LEU A 44 20.48 19.39 14.94
CA LEU A 44 21.81 18.96 14.48
C LEU A 44 21.92 19.07 12.96
N VAL A 45 20.90 18.59 12.24
CA VAL A 45 20.81 18.69 10.77
C VAL A 45 20.81 20.15 10.31
N ASP A 46 20.01 21.02 10.93
CA ASP A 46 19.99 22.45 10.63
C ASP A 46 21.35 23.10 10.87
N LYS A 47 22.02 22.76 11.98
CA LYS A 47 23.34 23.28 12.33
C LYS A 47 24.39 22.83 11.33
N ALA A 48 24.42 21.56 10.97
CA ALA A 48 25.36 20.99 10.01
C ALA A 48 25.16 21.61 8.61
N ARG A 49 23.91 21.74 8.12
CA ARG A 49 23.61 22.43 6.85
C ARG A 49 24.10 23.88 6.84
N ARG A 50 23.79 24.65 7.89
CA ARG A 50 24.25 26.05 8.01
C ARG A 50 25.77 26.19 8.11
N SER A 51 26.45 25.13 8.55
CA SER A 51 27.91 25.09 8.68
C SER A 51 28.59 24.56 7.42
N GLY A 52 27.84 24.32 6.33
CA GLY A 52 28.37 23.87 5.05
C GLY A 52 28.61 22.36 4.94
N ALA A 53 28.20 21.57 5.93
CA ALA A 53 28.28 20.12 5.84
C ALA A 53 27.23 19.58 4.86
N TYR A 54 27.66 18.67 3.98
CA TYR A 54 26.77 17.92 3.12
C TYR A 54 26.12 16.80 3.95
N ILE A 55 24.81 16.89 4.16
CA ILE A 55 24.02 15.82 4.78
C ILE A 55 23.29 15.11 3.65
N PRO A 56 23.59 13.82 3.38
CA PRO A 56 22.83 13.05 2.42
C PRO A 56 21.35 13.12 2.77
N PHE A 57 20.54 13.66 1.85
CA PHE A 57 19.10 13.68 2.05
C PHE A 57 18.55 12.31 1.65
N SER A 58 18.26 11.46 2.63
CA SER A 58 17.42 10.28 2.40
C SER A 58 15.98 10.65 2.70
N LEU A 59 15.11 10.61 1.68
CA LEU A 59 13.66 10.64 1.88
C LEU A 59 13.13 9.31 2.40
N ASN A 60 13.92 8.25 2.22
CA ASN A 60 13.60 6.88 2.53
C ASN A 60 13.83 6.56 4.00
N THR A 61 12.87 5.81 4.56
CA THR A 61 13.04 5.15 5.85
C THR A 61 13.51 3.72 5.63
N ALA A 62 13.92 3.06 6.71
CA ALA A 62 14.33 1.66 6.69
C ALA A 62 13.30 0.77 5.95
N TYR A 63 13.72 -0.28 5.24
CA TYR A 63 12.89 -1.25 4.51
C TYR A 63 12.17 -2.21 5.46
N LEU A 64 11.48 -1.62 6.44
CA LEU A 64 10.73 -2.22 7.53
C LEU A 64 9.31 -1.63 7.55
N ASN A 65 8.46 -2.21 8.40
CA ASN A 65 7.15 -1.65 8.70
C ASN A 65 7.31 -0.28 9.38
N THR A 66 6.46 0.68 9.00
CA THR A 66 6.49 2.02 9.63
C THR A 66 6.02 1.99 11.08
N ILE A 67 5.09 1.09 11.41
CA ILE A 67 4.59 0.88 12.77
C ILE A 67 5.31 -0.34 13.35
N PRO A 68 6.14 -0.18 14.39
CA PRO A 68 6.82 -1.31 15.01
C PRO A 68 5.87 -2.12 15.91
N PRO A 69 6.15 -3.41 16.19
CA PRO A 69 5.26 -4.31 16.93
C PRO A 69 4.81 -3.79 18.30
N HIS A 70 5.65 -3.02 19.00
CA HIS A 70 5.31 -2.46 20.32
C HIS A 70 4.33 -1.27 20.27
N LEU A 71 4.09 -0.70 19.08
CA LEU A 71 3.10 0.34 18.83
C LEU A 71 1.89 -0.18 18.04
N GLU A 72 1.85 -1.47 17.70
CA GLU A 72 0.72 -2.04 16.97
C GLU A 72 -0.51 -2.15 17.87
N GLU A 73 -1.63 -1.62 17.35
CA GLU A 73 -2.93 -1.83 17.97
C GLU A 73 -3.42 -3.24 17.70
N ARG A 74 -4.03 -3.87 18.71
CA ARG A 74 -4.64 -5.18 18.53
C ARG A 74 -5.86 -5.07 17.64
N SER A 75 -5.88 -5.86 16.58
CA SER A 75 -7.05 -5.99 15.72
C SER A 75 -8.27 -6.43 16.54
N PRO A 76 -9.43 -5.77 16.38
CA PRO A 76 -10.65 -6.10 17.11
C PRO A 76 -11.40 -7.33 16.54
N GLY A 77 -10.95 -7.87 15.40
CA GLY A 77 -11.63 -8.92 14.65
C GLY A 77 -11.28 -10.35 15.06
N ASP A 78 -12.14 -11.29 14.67
CA ASP A 78 -11.86 -12.73 14.75
C ASP A 78 -11.08 -13.16 13.49
N HIS A 79 -9.77 -13.29 13.61
CA HIS A 79 -8.88 -13.60 12.48
C HIS A 79 -9.20 -14.94 11.82
N ALA A 80 -9.65 -15.94 12.59
CA ALA A 80 -9.98 -17.25 12.06
C ALA A 80 -11.27 -17.19 11.23
N LEU A 81 -12.29 -16.49 11.73
CA LEU A 81 -13.53 -16.28 10.98
C LEU A 81 -13.29 -15.43 9.72
N GLU A 82 -12.53 -14.36 9.84
CA GLU A 82 -12.21 -13.48 8.71
C GLU A 82 -11.41 -14.19 7.62
N GLU A 83 -10.46 -15.05 7.99
CA GLU A 83 -9.73 -15.88 7.04
C GLU A 83 -10.64 -16.87 6.31
N ARG A 84 -11.62 -17.47 7.01
CA ARG A 84 -12.61 -18.35 6.38
C ARG A 84 -13.46 -17.59 5.36
N ILE A 85 -13.98 -16.42 5.72
CA ILE A 85 -14.79 -15.58 4.81
C ILE A 85 -13.97 -15.16 3.60
N ARG A 86 -12.73 -14.71 3.81
CA ARG A 86 -11.80 -14.32 2.74
C ARG A 86 -11.45 -15.49 1.83
N SER A 87 -11.30 -16.70 2.39
CA SER A 87 -11.08 -17.93 1.61
C SER A 87 -12.25 -18.25 0.68
N PHE A 88 -13.49 -18.09 1.15
CA PHE A 88 -14.67 -18.23 0.29
C PHE A 88 -14.72 -17.15 -0.79
N CYS A 89 -14.36 -15.90 -0.48
CA CYS A 89 -14.28 -14.84 -1.48
C CYS A 89 -13.24 -15.17 -2.57
N ARG A 90 -12.04 -15.62 -2.17
CA ARG A 90 -10.97 -16.03 -3.11
C ARG A 90 -11.41 -17.19 -3.99
N TRP A 91 -12.04 -18.20 -3.40
CA TRP A 91 -12.59 -19.35 -4.13
C TRP A 91 -13.63 -18.92 -5.16
N ASN A 92 -14.65 -18.16 -4.74
CA ASN A 92 -15.72 -17.71 -5.63
C ASN A 92 -15.20 -16.81 -6.75
N ALA A 93 -14.25 -15.91 -6.46
CA ALA A 93 -13.62 -15.06 -7.48
C ALA A 93 -12.86 -15.89 -8.53
N MET A 94 -12.07 -16.87 -8.10
CA MET A 94 -11.35 -17.78 -8.98
C MET A 94 -12.30 -18.62 -9.83
N VAL A 95 -13.32 -19.22 -9.21
CA VAL A 95 -14.31 -20.07 -9.90
C VAL A 95 -15.11 -19.26 -10.92
N MET A 96 -15.49 -18.03 -10.60
CA MET A 96 -16.18 -17.11 -11.50
C MET A 96 -15.38 -16.87 -12.79
N VAL A 97 -14.11 -16.47 -12.64
CA VAL A 97 -13.22 -16.25 -13.80
C VAL A 97 -12.96 -17.56 -14.56
N ALA A 98 -12.67 -18.65 -13.86
CA ALA A 98 -12.39 -19.94 -14.49
C ALA A 98 -13.60 -20.47 -15.29
N LYS A 99 -14.82 -20.35 -14.75
CA LYS A 99 -16.05 -20.73 -15.47
C LYS A 99 -16.30 -19.85 -16.68
N ALA A 100 -16.08 -18.54 -16.58
CA ALA A 100 -16.24 -17.63 -17.71
C ALA A 100 -15.32 -17.99 -18.89
N ASN A 101 -14.14 -18.53 -18.62
CA ASN A 101 -13.16 -18.96 -19.62
C ASN A 101 -13.24 -20.45 -20.01
N LYS A 102 -14.29 -21.18 -19.59
CA LYS A 102 -14.55 -22.55 -20.09
C LYS A 102 -15.21 -22.59 -21.47
N SER A 103 -15.83 -21.49 -21.87
CA SER A 103 -16.38 -21.27 -23.21
C SER A 103 -15.33 -20.61 -24.11
N ASP A 104 -15.44 -20.78 -25.43
CA ASP A 104 -14.58 -20.16 -26.44
C ASP A 104 -14.87 -18.65 -26.67
N ASP A 105 -15.49 -17.98 -25.69
CA ASP A 105 -15.95 -16.58 -25.77
C ASP A 105 -14.83 -15.55 -25.50
N GLU A 106 -13.59 -16.00 -25.23
CA GLU A 106 -12.40 -15.16 -24.95
C GLU A 106 -12.63 -14.05 -23.91
N LEU A 107 -13.49 -14.28 -22.91
CA LEU A 107 -13.93 -13.24 -21.98
C LEU A 107 -12.82 -12.69 -21.08
N GLY A 108 -11.79 -13.49 -20.79
CA GLY A 108 -10.70 -13.12 -19.89
C GLY A 108 -11.14 -12.94 -18.43
N GLY A 109 -10.36 -12.16 -17.67
CA GLY A 109 -10.57 -11.93 -16.24
C GLY A 109 -9.33 -12.21 -15.42
N HIS A 110 -9.15 -11.46 -14.33
CA HIS A 110 -7.92 -11.49 -13.53
C HIS A 110 -8.15 -12.23 -12.21
N ILE A 111 -7.28 -13.18 -11.89
CA ILE A 111 -7.32 -13.95 -10.63
C ILE A 111 -6.25 -13.43 -9.67
N ALA A 112 -5.03 -13.22 -10.16
CA ALA A 112 -3.86 -12.91 -9.35
C ALA A 112 -3.97 -11.59 -8.60
N SER A 113 -4.53 -10.55 -9.24
CA SER A 113 -4.62 -9.23 -8.61
C SER A 113 -5.53 -9.19 -7.40
N PHE A 114 -6.70 -9.87 -7.44
CA PHE A 114 -7.52 -9.96 -6.24
C PHE A 114 -6.84 -10.80 -5.15
N ALA A 115 -6.09 -11.85 -5.54
CA ALA A 115 -5.38 -12.68 -4.57
C ALA A 115 -4.35 -11.88 -3.75
N SER A 116 -3.67 -10.87 -4.35
CA SER A 116 -2.72 -10.02 -3.63
C SER A 116 -3.40 -8.96 -2.74
N VAL A 117 -4.51 -8.37 -3.17
CA VAL A 117 -5.20 -7.30 -2.40
C VAL A 117 -6.30 -7.80 -1.46
N GLY A 118 -6.72 -9.07 -1.57
CA GLY A 118 -7.94 -9.57 -0.93
C GLY A 118 -7.95 -9.47 0.60
N THR A 119 -6.78 -9.52 1.26
CA THR A 119 -6.68 -9.28 2.70
C THR A 119 -6.94 -7.81 3.04
N LEU A 120 -6.37 -6.88 2.28
CA LEU A 120 -6.58 -5.43 2.46
C LEU A 120 -8.06 -5.07 2.27
N PHE A 121 -8.72 -5.65 1.26
CA PHE A 121 -10.16 -5.46 1.07
C PHE A 121 -10.97 -6.05 2.22
N GLY A 122 -10.64 -7.27 2.68
CA GLY A 122 -11.34 -7.89 3.80
C GLY A 122 -11.28 -7.05 5.07
N ILE A 123 -10.09 -6.51 5.39
CA ILE A 123 -9.91 -5.59 6.53
C ILE A 123 -10.73 -4.30 6.32
N GLY A 124 -10.69 -3.73 5.10
CA GLY A 124 -11.51 -2.57 4.74
C GLY A 124 -13.00 -2.80 4.99
N PHE A 125 -13.55 -3.89 4.45
CA PHE A 125 -14.96 -4.26 4.62
C PHE A 125 -15.37 -4.51 6.08
N ASN A 126 -14.51 -5.14 6.87
CA ASN A 126 -14.87 -5.54 8.22
C ASN A 126 -14.71 -4.41 9.25
N HIS A 127 -13.73 -3.51 9.06
CA HIS A 127 -13.27 -2.62 10.13
C HIS A 127 -13.18 -1.14 9.78
N PHE A 128 -13.21 -0.76 8.49
CA PHE A 128 -12.95 0.63 8.10
C PHE A 128 -14.05 1.27 7.28
N TRP A 129 -14.61 0.57 6.29
CA TRP A 129 -15.47 1.20 5.31
C TRP A 129 -16.91 1.30 5.78
N ASN A 130 -17.43 2.52 5.70
CA ASN A 130 -18.79 2.83 6.06
C ASN A 130 -19.66 2.87 4.80
N ALA A 131 -20.71 2.06 4.75
CA ALA A 131 -21.78 2.25 3.78
C ALA A 131 -22.62 3.50 4.14
N PRO A 132 -23.35 4.09 3.19
CA PRO A 132 -24.31 5.14 3.50
C PRO A 132 -25.36 4.66 4.52
N HIS A 133 -25.57 5.44 5.58
CA HIS A 133 -26.60 5.22 6.60
C HIS A 133 -27.03 6.55 7.20
N GLU A 134 -28.01 6.54 8.11
CA GLU A 134 -28.46 7.75 8.79
C GLU A 134 -27.28 8.42 9.52
N GLY A 135 -26.97 9.67 9.14
CA GLY A 135 -25.84 10.42 9.71
C GLY A 135 -24.48 10.20 9.05
N HIS A 136 -24.36 9.32 8.04
CA HIS A 136 -23.10 9.10 7.32
C HIS A 136 -23.32 8.87 5.82
N GLY A 137 -22.74 9.73 4.97
CA GLY A 137 -22.88 9.65 3.51
C GLY A 137 -22.11 8.51 2.82
N GLY A 138 -21.47 7.64 3.60
CA GLY A 138 -20.63 6.52 3.14
C GLY A 138 -19.24 6.92 2.68
N ASP A 139 -18.27 6.03 2.83
CA ASP A 139 -16.93 6.20 2.27
C ASP A 139 -16.93 6.01 0.76
N LEU A 140 -15.97 6.64 0.09
CA LEU A 140 -15.84 6.59 -1.37
C LEU A 140 -14.62 5.73 -1.70
N VAL A 141 -14.87 4.50 -2.16
CA VAL A 141 -13.81 3.51 -2.40
C VAL A 141 -13.60 3.32 -3.90
N TYR A 142 -12.46 3.80 -4.38
CA TYR A 142 -11.98 3.59 -5.74
C TYR A 142 -11.27 2.23 -5.78
N PHE A 143 -12.04 1.17 -6.01
CA PHE A 143 -11.51 -0.19 -6.12
C PHE A 143 -10.62 -0.34 -7.35
N GLN A 144 -9.52 -1.08 -7.23
CA GLN A 144 -8.68 -1.45 -8.35
C GLN A 144 -9.49 -2.28 -9.36
N GLY A 145 -9.62 -1.80 -10.60
CA GLY A 145 -10.61 -2.32 -11.55
C GLY A 145 -10.50 -3.82 -11.79
N HIS A 146 -9.28 -4.32 -12.00
CA HIS A 146 -9.03 -5.74 -12.25
C HIS A 146 -9.24 -6.66 -11.03
N SER A 147 -9.51 -6.11 -9.85
CA SER A 147 -9.87 -6.85 -8.64
C SER A 147 -11.39 -6.99 -8.47
N SER A 148 -12.18 -6.61 -9.49
CA SER A 148 -13.65 -6.72 -9.51
C SER A 148 -14.19 -8.12 -9.19
N PRO A 149 -13.58 -9.27 -9.59
CA PRO A 149 -14.14 -10.58 -9.26
C PRO A 149 -14.19 -10.83 -7.75
N GLY A 150 -13.28 -10.24 -6.98
CA GLY A 150 -13.28 -10.31 -5.53
C GLY A 150 -14.44 -9.56 -4.88
N ILE A 151 -14.78 -8.39 -5.43
CA ILE A 151 -15.93 -7.59 -4.96
C ILE A 151 -17.23 -8.32 -5.27
N TYR A 152 -17.36 -8.90 -6.46
CA TYR A 152 -18.52 -9.72 -6.81
C TYR A 152 -18.61 -10.98 -5.95
N ALA A 153 -17.49 -11.64 -5.67
CA ALA A 153 -17.46 -12.80 -4.78
C ALA A 153 -17.95 -12.47 -3.36
N ARG A 154 -17.55 -11.32 -2.81
CA ARG A 154 -18.05 -10.83 -1.52
C ARG A 154 -19.54 -10.49 -1.61
N ALA A 155 -19.96 -9.76 -2.63
CA ALA A 155 -21.37 -9.39 -2.82
C ALA A 155 -22.29 -10.61 -2.99
N PHE A 156 -21.81 -11.67 -3.64
CA PHE A 156 -22.51 -12.95 -3.74
C PHE A 156 -22.67 -13.63 -2.37
N LEU A 157 -21.62 -13.67 -1.54
CA LEU A 157 -21.70 -14.20 -0.17
C LEU A 157 -22.63 -13.38 0.74
N GLU A 158 -22.75 -12.08 0.48
CA GLU A 158 -23.70 -11.18 1.16
C GLU A 158 -25.13 -11.29 0.62
N GLY A 159 -25.38 -12.13 -0.40
CA GLY A 159 -26.69 -12.28 -1.02
C GLY A 159 -27.12 -11.09 -1.89
N ARG A 160 -26.20 -10.19 -2.26
CA ARG A 160 -26.47 -9.01 -3.10
C ARG A 160 -26.38 -9.31 -4.60
N LEU A 161 -25.75 -10.41 -4.98
CA LEU A 161 -25.72 -10.92 -6.35
C LEU A 161 -26.25 -12.36 -6.38
N SER A 162 -27.00 -12.70 -7.41
CA SER A 162 -27.49 -14.05 -7.65
C SER A 162 -26.41 -14.94 -8.28
N GLU A 163 -26.61 -16.26 -8.21
CA GLU A 163 -25.74 -17.20 -8.91
C GLU A 163 -25.78 -16.98 -10.44
N GLU A 164 -26.96 -16.68 -11.02
CA GLU A 164 -27.11 -16.38 -12.45
C GLU A 164 -26.23 -15.19 -12.86
N GLN A 165 -26.23 -14.11 -12.06
CA GLN A 165 -25.40 -12.93 -12.32
C GLN A 165 -23.91 -13.25 -12.30
N VAL A 166 -23.46 -14.02 -11.31
CA VAL A 166 -22.05 -14.41 -11.16
C VAL A 166 -21.61 -15.36 -12.28
N LEU A 167 -22.47 -16.29 -12.71
CA LEU A 167 -22.18 -17.18 -13.84
C LEU A 167 -22.12 -16.43 -15.18
N ASN A 168 -22.83 -15.31 -15.29
CA ASN A 168 -22.80 -14.41 -16.44
C ASN A 168 -21.77 -13.28 -16.31
N PHE A 169 -20.70 -13.47 -15.52
CA PHE A 169 -19.57 -12.53 -15.48
C PHE A 169 -19.05 -12.23 -16.90
N ARG A 170 -18.96 -10.93 -17.24
CA ARG A 170 -18.61 -10.40 -18.56
C ARG A 170 -19.60 -10.71 -19.71
N ARG A 171 -20.82 -11.18 -19.40
CA ARG A 171 -21.91 -11.40 -20.36
C ARG A 171 -23.12 -10.54 -20.01
N GLU A 172 -23.07 -9.28 -20.38
CA GLU A 172 -24.02 -8.26 -19.90
C GLU A 172 -25.05 -7.80 -20.94
N VAL A 173 -24.91 -8.17 -22.22
CA VAL A 173 -25.77 -7.71 -23.32
C VAL A 173 -27.26 -8.02 -23.06
N ASP A 174 -27.55 -9.20 -22.50
CA ASP A 174 -28.92 -9.64 -22.20
C ASP A 174 -29.41 -9.21 -20.80
N GLY A 175 -28.68 -8.31 -20.11
CA GLY A 175 -29.07 -7.72 -18.82
C GLY A 175 -28.96 -8.65 -17.61
N LYS A 176 -28.48 -9.88 -17.78
CA LYS A 176 -28.38 -10.92 -16.73
C LYS A 176 -26.96 -11.12 -16.17
N GLY A 177 -26.01 -10.32 -16.62
CA GLY A 177 -24.61 -10.44 -16.24
C GLY A 177 -24.13 -9.32 -15.34
N ILE A 178 -22.82 -9.36 -15.09
CA ILE A 178 -22.09 -8.35 -14.32
C ILE A 178 -20.86 -7.92 -15.10
N SER A 179 -20.55 -6.63 -15.01
CA SER A 179 -19.52 -5.99 -15.83
C SER A 179 -18.12 -6.49 -15.52
N SER A 180 -17.21 -6.35 -16.49
CA SER A 180 -15.80 -6.69 -16.34
C SER A 180 -15.12 -5.90 -15.22
N TYR A 181 -15.44 -4.62 -15.08
CA TYR A 181 -14.80 -3.64 -14.20
C TYR A 181 -15.83 -2.66 -13.61
N PRO A 182 -15.41 -1.74 -12.71
CA PRO A 182 -16.30 -0.72 -12.16
C PRO A 182 -16.85 0.23 -13.22
N HIS A 183 -18.06 -0.06 -13.72
CA HIS A 183 -18.74 0.75 -14.72
C HIS A 183 -20.12 1.16 -14.20
N PRO A 184 -20.25 2.35 -13.58
CA PRO A 184 -21.53 2.84 -13.06
C PRO A 184 -22.62 2.96 -14.14
N TRP A 185 -22.25 3.22 -15.40
CA TRP A 185 -23.22 3.23 -16.50
C TRP A 185 -23.86 1.86 -16.75
N LEU A 186 -23.08 0.78 -16.61
CA LEU A 186 -23.52 -0.59 -16.88
C LEU A 186 -24.16 -1.24 -15.65
N MET A 187 -23.73 -0.87 -14.45
CA MET A 187 -24.28 -1.35 -13.18
C MET A 187 -24.53 -0.16 -12.22
N PRO A 188 -25.56 0.67 -12.46
CA PRO A 188 -25.79 1.93 -11.74
C PRO A 188 -26.10 1.76 -10.25
N ASP A 189 -26.65 0.60 -9.88
CA ASP A 189 -27.00 0.28 -8.49
C ASP A 189 -25.89 -0.48 -7.75
N PHE A 190 -24.69 -0.60 -8.36
CA PHE A 190 -23.57 -1.35 -7.78
C PHE A 190 -22.25 -0.56 -7.79
N TRP A 191 -21.80 -0.09 -8.95
CA TRP A 191 -20.51 0.59 -9.08
C TRP A 191 -20.66 2.10 -8.98
N GLN A 192 -19.67 2.76 -8.37
CA GLN A 192 -19.67 4.22 -8.15
C GLN A 192 -18.58 4.95 -8.94
N PHE A 193 -17.37 4.40 -9.02
CA PHE A 193 -16.20 5.09 -9.60
C PHE A 193 -15.49 4.21 -10.63
N PRO A 194 -15.30 4.67 -11.87
CA PRO A 194 -14.58 3.92 -12.89
C PRO A 194 -13.06 4.06 -12.75
N THR A 195 -12.35 2.94 -12.65
CA THR A 195 -10.93 2.91 -12.28
C THR A 195 -10.05 2.04 -13.17
N VAL A 196 -10.61 1.31 -14.14
CA VAL A 196 -9.81 0.36 -14.94
C VAL A 196 -8.87 1.04 -15.93
N SER A 197 -9.19 2.27 -16.36
CA SER A 197 -8.21 3.13 -17.04
C SER A 197 -7.26 3.67 -15.98
N MET A 198 -6.08 3.06 -15.91
CA MET A 198 -5.05 3.35 -14.91
C MET A 198 -4.68 4.84 -14.88
N GLY A 199 -4.30 5.33 -13.71
CA GLY A 199 -3.95 6.74 -13.49
C GLY A 199 -5.14 7.66 -13.22
N LEU A 200 -6.31 7.38 -13.80
CA LEU A 200 -7.50 8.20 -13.58
C LEU A 200 -8.06 8.06 -12.15
N GLY A 201 -8.02 6.86 -11.57
CA GLY A 201 -8.49 6.61 -10.19
C GLY A 201 -7.78 7.50 -9.16
N PRO A 202 -6.44 7.49 -9.10
CA PRO A 202 -5.65 8.36 -8.23
C PRO A 202 -6.00 9.85 -8.32
N ILE A 203 -5.93 10.45 -9.52
CA ILE A 203 -6.20 11.89 -9.67
C ILE A 203 -7.65 12.23 -9.33
N GLN A 204 -8.62 11.39 -9.73
CA GLN A 204 -10.02 11.59 -9.38
C GLN A 204 -10.24 11.52 -7.86
N GLY A 205 -9.60 10.56 -7.17
CA GLY A 205 -9.67 10.44 -5.71
C GLY A 205 -9.15 11.69 -5.00
N ILE A 206 -8.03 12.27 -5.45
CA ILE A 206 -7.50 13.54 -4.92
C ILE A 206 -8.53 14.66 -5.04
N TYR A 207 -9.08 14.86 -6.24
CA TYR A 207 -10.04 15.95 -6.47
C TYR A 207 -11.39 15.68 -5.78
N MET A 208 -11.79 14.42 -5.62
CA MET A 208 -12.99 14.03 -4.87
C MET A 208 -12.84 14.35 -3.38
N ALA A 209 -11.71 13.99 -2.77
CA ALA A 209 -11.43 14.32 -1.37
C ALA A 209 -11.43 15.83 -1.13
N ARG A 210 -10.84 16.59 -2.06
CA ARG A 210 -10.90 18.06 -2.07
C ARG A 210 -12.33 18.57 -2.22
N PHE A 211 -13.13 17.96 -3.09
CA PHE A 211 -14.52 18.37 -3.31
C PHE A 211 -15.40 18.14 -2.07
N LEU A 212 -15.18 17.05 -1.33
CA LEU A 212 -15.84 16.83 -0.03
C LEU A 212 -15.49 17.96 0.96
N LYS A 213 -14.20 18.29 1.11
CA LYS A 213 -13.76 19.41 1.96
C LYS A 213 -14.41 20.73 1.52
N TYR A 214 -14.53 20.97 0.22
CA TYR A 214 -15.25 22.14 -0.32
C TYR A 214 -16.73 22.15 0.08
N LEU A 215 -17.46 21.03 -0.06
CA LEU A 215 -18.87 20.96 0.32
C LEU A 215 -19.08 21.23 1.81
N HIS A 216 -18.24 20.64 2.68
CA HIS A 216 -18.29 20.86 4.12
C HIS A 216 -17.94 22.30 4.50
N ALA A 217 -16.84 22.86 3.95
CA ALA A 217 -16.44 24.24 4.23
C ALA A 217 -17.46 25.28 3.73
N ARG A 218 -18.24 24.94 2.69
CA ARG A 218 -19.32 25.79 2.15
C ARG A 218 -20.66 25.59 2.85
N GLY A 219 -20.77 24.68 3.81
CA GLY A 219 -22.02 24.36 4.48
C GLY A 219 -23.08 23.74 3.58
N LEU A 220 -22.66 23.11 2.45
CA LEU A 220 -23.57 22.50 1.48
C LEU A 220 -23.94 21.06 1.85
N ALA A 221 -23.02 20.35 2.52
CA ALA A 221 -23.25 19.00 3.05
C ALA A 221 -22.26 18.74 4.19
N ASP A 222 -22.66 17.99 5.21
CA ASP A 222 -21.71 17.50 6.20
C ASP A 222 -20.97 16.27 5.66
N THR A 223 -19.68 16.46 5.34
CA THR A 223 -18.80 15.39 4.86
C THR A 223 -17.60 15.15 5.78
N GLY A 224 -17.60 15.69 7.00
CA GLY A 224 -16.42 15.69 7.88
C GLY A 224 -15.91 14.28 8.22
N ASN A 225 -16.82 13.32 8.29
CA ASN A 225 -16.51 11.92 8.64
C ASN A 225 -16.31 11.00 7.44
N ARG A 226 -16.46 11.48 6.20
CA ARG A 226 -16.31 10.65 4.99
C ARG A 226 -14.85 10.54 4.57
N LYS A 227 -14.41 9.33 4.21
CA LYS A 227 -13.07 9.07 3.66
C LYS A 227 -13.14 8.69 2.19
N VAL A 228 -12.09 9.07 1.45
CA VAL A 228 -11.83 8.65 0.08
C VAL A 228 -10.67 7.67 0.09
N TRP A 229 -10.92 6.45 -0.35
CA TRP A 229 -9.94 5.37 -0.42
C TRP A 229 -9.61 5.09 -1.88
N VAL A 230 -8.34 5.19 -2.25
CA VAL A 230 -7.85 4.89 -3.60
C VAL A 230 -7.00 3.63 -3.56
N PHE A 231 -7.46 2.58 -4.24
CA PHE A 231 -6.68 1.36 -4.43
C PHE A 231 -6.06 1.36 -5.82
N CYS A 232 -4.75 1.36 -5.87
CA CYS A 232 -3.96 1.33 -7.10
C CYS A 232 -2.86 0.26 -7.02
N GLY A 233 -2.37 -0.14 -8.19
CA GLY A 233 -1.18 -1.00 -8.28
C GLY A 233 0.09 -0.16 -8.28
N ASP A 234 1.21 -0.72 -7.84
CA ASP A 234 2.52 -0.10 -8.01
C ASP A 234 2.88 0.16 -9.48
N GLY A 235 2.54 -0.76 -10.39
CA GLY A 235 2.70 -0.54 -11.84
C GLY A 235 1.81 0.56 -12.42
N GLU A 236 0.64 0.83 -11.82
CA GLU A 236 -0.23 1.96 -12.22
C GLU A 236 0.38 3.31 -11.81
N MET A 237 1.32 3.33 -10.86
CA MET A 237 1.99 4.57 -10.44
C MET A 237 2.96 5.11 -11.50
N ASP A 238 3.28 4.34 -12.55
CA ASP A 238 4.04 4.83 -13.71
C ASP A 238 3.22 5.81 -14.58
N GLU A 239 1.88 5.83 -14.46
CA GLU A 239 1.03 6.78 -15.20
C GLU A 239 1.24 8.21 -14.67
N PRO A 240 1.44 9.22 -15.54
CA PRO A 240 1.65 10.61 -15.11
C PRO A 240 0.54 11.14 -14.20
N GLU A 241 -0.71 10.71 -14.42
CA GLU A 241 -1.89 11.09 -13.65
C GLU A 241 -1.85 10.53 -12.21
N SER A 242 -1.20 9.38 -12.00
CA SER A 242 -1.10 8.74 -10.68
C SER A 242 -0.32 9.58 -9.67
N LEU A 243 0.78 10.19 -10.12
CA LEU A 243 1.69 10.96 -9.27
C LEU A 243 1.60 12.47 -9.50
N GLY A 244 1.19 12.93 -10.68
CA GLY A 244 1.29 14.34 -11.10
C GLY A 244 0.50 15.33 -10.23
N ALA A 245 -0.48 14.87 -9.45
CA ALA A 245 -1.30 15.70 -8.58
C ALA A 245 -1.10 15.47 -7.08
N ILE A 246 -0.19 14.58 -6.63
CA ILE A 246 -0.08 14.22 -5.21
C ILE A 246 0.29 15.42 -4.33
N GLY A 247 1.06 16.39 -4.84
CA GLY A 247 1.36 17.64 -4.12
C GLY A 247 0.14 18.54 -3.88
N LEU A 248 -0.99 18.35 -4.58
CA LEU A 248 -2.25 19.04 -4.26
C LEU A 248 -2.82 18.57 -2.92
N ALA A 249 -2.74 17.27 -2.62
CA ALA A 249 -3.33 16.72 -1.40
C ALA A 249 -2.69 17.32 -0.14
N ALA A 250 -1.36 17.51 -0.13
CA ALA A 250 -0.66 18.15 0.97
C ALA A 250 -1.00 19.65 1.08
N ARG A 251 -1.05 20.38 -0.05
CA ARG A 251 -1.41 21.82 -0.07
C ARG A 251 -2.81 22.07 0.49
N GLU A 252 -3.77 21.22 0.14
CA GLU A 252 -5.17 21.31 0.57
C GLU A 252 -5.44 20.58 1.89
N LYS A 253 -4.41 19.99 2.53
CA LYS A 253 -4.51 19.22 3.78
C LYS A 253 -5.62 18.17 3.75
N LEU A 254 -5.60 17.31 2.73
CA LEU A 254 -6.61 16.27 2.51
C LEU A 254 -6.43 15.07 3.46
N ASP A 255 -6.67 15.28 4.75
CA ASP A 255 -6.68 14.23 5.80
C ASP A 255 -7.83 13.21 5.65
N ASN A 256 -8.72 13.43 4.68
CA ASN A 256 -9.81 12.55 4.30
C ASN A 256 -9.47 11.65 3.10
N LEU A 257 -8.24 11.70 2.60
CA LEU A 257 -7.76 10.90 1.48
C LEU A 257 -6.76 9.84 1.94
N ILE A 258 -6.98 8.60 1.52
CA ILE A 258 -6.09 7.47 1.76
C ILE A 258 -5.76 6.82 0.43
N PHE A 259 -4.47 6.74 0.11
CA PHE A 259 -3.96 5.91 -0.98
C PHE A 259 -3.48 4.57 -0.43
N VAL A 260 -3.90 3.49 -1.06
CA VAL A 260 -3.46 2.12 -0.78
C VAL A 260 -2.83 1.57 -2.05
N VAL A 261 -1.51 1.66 -2.12
CA VAL A 261 -0.73 1.13 -3.25
C VAL A 261 -0.39 -0.34 -2.97
N ASN A 262 -0.91 -1.24 -3.80
CA ASN A 262 -0.60 -2.66 -3.71
C ASN A 262 0.76 -2.94 -4.40
N CYS A 263 1.83 -2.93 -3.60
CA CYS A 263 3.18 -3.19 -4.07
C CYS A 263 3.48 -4.69 -4.13
N ASN A 264 2.95 -5.37 -5.15
CA ASN A 264 3.33 -6.75 -5.44
C ASN A 264 4.66 -6.85 -6.25
N LEU A 265 5.29 -5.70 -6.51
CA LEU A 265 6.53 -5.46 -7.26
C LEU A 265 6.45 -5.83 -8.75
N GLN A 266 5.24 -6.04 -9.29
CA GLN A 266 5.01 -6.54 -10.65
C GLN A 266 3.93 -5.74 -11.39
N ARG A 267 4.19 -5.53 -12.68
CA ARG A 267 3.18 -5.22 -13.70
C ARG A 267 2.92 -6.46 -14.56
N LEU A 268 2.06 -6.33 -15.56
CA LEU A 268 1.61 -7.46 -16.38
C LEU A 268 2.76 -8.26 -17.01
N ASP A 269 3.78 -7.56 -17.52
CA ASP A 269 4.89 -8.18 -18.27
C ASP A 269 6.21 -8.30 -17.47
N GLY A 270 6.16 -8.15 -16.14
CA GLY A 270 7.34 -8.33 -15.27
C GLY A 270 7.45 -7.31 -14.13
N PRO A 271 8.60 -7.23 -13.45
CA PRO A 271 8.79 -6.32 -12.32
C PRO A 271 8.66 -4.83 -12.70
N VAL A 272 8.16 -4.00 -11.78
CA VAL A 272 8.05 -2.54 -11.99
C VAL A 272 9.44 -1.90 -11.96
N ARG A 273 10.27 -2.24 -10.96
CA ARG A 273 11.65 -1.77 -10.79
C ARG A 273 12.60 -2.93 -10.46
N GLY A 274 12.82 -3.85 -11.40
CA GLY A 274 13.62 -5.07 -11.14
C GLY A 274 15.03 -4.84 -10.56
N ASN A 275 15.72 -3.77 -10.98
CA ASN A 275 17.05 -3.39 -10.47
C ASN A 275 17.00 -2.31 -9.37
N GLY A 276 15.81 -2.01 -8.85
CA GLY A 276 15.56 -0.98 -7.85
C GLY A 276 14.56 -1.46 -6.81
N LYS A 277 13.88 -0.51 -6.16
CA LYS A 277 12.91 -0.78 -5.08
C LYS A 277 11.71 0.15 -5.21
N ILE A 278 10.61 -0.32 -5.79
CA ILE A 278 9.43 0.52 -6.07
C ILE A 278 8.81 1.07 -4.78
N ILE A 279 8.83 0.32 -3.68
CA ILE A 279 8.35 0.81 -2.38
C ILE A 279 9.17 2.01 -1.89
N GLN A 280 10.49 1.99 -2.08
CA GLN A 280 11.36 3.09 -1.69
C GLN A 280 11.17 4.30 -2.63
N GLU A 281 11.05 4.07 -3.95
CA GLU A 281 10.75 5.13 -4.91
C GLU A 281 9.44 5.87 -4.53
N LEU A 282 8.36 5.11 -4.32
CA LEU A 282 7.07 5.66 -3.91
C LEU A 282 7.12 6.33 -2.54
N GLU A 283 7.83 5.76 -1.56
CA GLU A 283 8.00 6.42 -0.27
C GLU A 283 8.64 7.80 -0.44
N ALA A 284 9.70 7.90 -1.24
CA ALA A 284 10.40 9.16 -1.46
C ALA A 284 9.51 10.19 -2.15
N ASP A 285 8.80 9.79 -3.20
CA ASP A 285 7.90 10.68 -3.94
C ASP A 285 6.76 11.21 -3.07
N PHE A 286 6.07 10.33 -2.34
CA PHE A 286 4.95 10.74 -1.49
C PHE A 286 5.41 11.59 -0.30
N ARG A 287 6.51 11.21 0.38
CA ARG A 287 7.07 12.01 1.49
C ARG A 287 7.58 13.37 0.99
N GLY A 288 8.25 13.39 -0.15
CA GLY A 288 8.69 14.62 -0.83
C GLY A 288 7.54 15.54 -1.18
N ALA A 289 6.38 14.98 -1.51
CA ALA A 289 5.13 15.71 -1.74
C ALA A 289 4.37 16.09 -0.46
N GLY A 290 4.86 15.76 0.73
CA GLY A 290 4.27 16.12 2.02
C GLY A 290 3.21 15.14 2.54
N TRP A 291 3.18 13.91 2.05
CA TRP A 291 2.28 12.88 2.55
C TRP A 291 2.83 12.16 3.79
N ASN A 292 1.91 11.63 4.60
CA ASN A 292 2.24 10.60 5.57
C ASN A 292 2.29 9.24 4.85
N VAL A 293 3.42 8.55 4.93
CA VAL A 293 3.63 7.24 4.30
C VAL A 293 3.72 6.17 5.38
N ILE A 294 2.91 5.12 5.23
CA ILE A 294 2.91 3.94 6.10
C ILE A 294 3.25 2.72 5.25
N LYS A 295 4.40 2.12 5.50
CA LYS A 295 4.88 0.90 4.85
C LYS A 295 4.43 -0.32 5.65
N ILE A 296 3.84 -1.29 4.95
CA ILE A 296 3.41 -2.58 5.49
C ILE A 296 4.08 -3.65 4.62
N ILE A 297 5.29 -4.07 5.01
CA ILE A 297 6.19 -4.90 4.19
C ILE A 297 6.25 -6.32 4.74
N TRP A 298 6.43 -6.47 6.06
CA TRP A 298 6.72 -7.75 6.70
C TRP A 298 5.57 -8.17 7.62
N GLY A 299 5.18 -9.45 7.53
CA GLY A 299 4.23 -10.05 8.47
C GLY A 299 4.89 -10.42 9.80
N SER A 300 4.08 -10.67 10.83
CA SER A 300 4.52 -10.90 12.21
C SER A 300 5.50 -12.07 12.45
N TYR A 301 5.63 -12.99 11.49
CA TYR A 301 6.66 -14.03 11.53
C TYR A 301 8.10 -13.47 11.49
N TRP A 302 8.27 -12.22 11.04
CA TRP A 302 9.57 -11.54 10.99
C TRP A 302 9.93 -10.82 12.30
N ASP A 303 8.96 -10.47 13.14
CA ASP A 303 9.21 -9.70 14.36
C ASP A 303 10.25 -10.34 15.29
N PRO A 304 10.22 -11.67 15.53
CA PRO A 304 11.25 -12.31 16.36
C PRO A 304 12.64 -12.32 15.72
N LEU A 305 12.73 -12.20 14.38
CA LEU A 305 14.02 -12.09 13.69
C LEU A 305 14.59 -10.68 13.84
N PHE A 306 13.77 -9.65 13.67
CA PHE A 306 14.18 -8.26 13.89
C PHE A 306 14.62 -8.01 15.34
N ALA A 307 13.89 -8.55 16.31
CA ALA A 307 14.27 -8.42 17.72
C ALA A 307 15.62 -9.08 18.06
N ARG A 308 16.07 -10.05 17.25
CA ARG A 308 17.36 -10.76 17.43
C ARG A 308 18.50 -10.14 16.62
N ASP A 309 18.20 -9.24 15.67
CA ASP A 309 19.18 -8.62 14.78
C ASP A 309 19.89 -7.43 15.48
N GLN A 310 20.68 -7.73 16.50
CA GLN A 310 21.40 -6.72 17.29
C GLN A 310 22.49 -6.00 16.46
N GLU A 311 22.99 -6.64 15.42
CA GLU A 311 24.05 -6.10 14.56
C GLU A 311 23.49 -5.41 13.29
N GLY A 312 22.17 -5.40 13.10
CA GLY A 312 21.52 -4.78 11.94
C GLY A 312 21.80 -5.46 10.59
N ARG A 313 22.30 -6.72 10.59
CA ARG A 313 22.66 -7.44 9.36
C ARG A 313 21.45 -7.82 8.54
N LEU A 314 20.39 -8.28 9.22
CA LEU A 314 19.14 -8.61 8.53
C LEU A 314 18.56 -7.38 7.86
N LEU A 315 18.58 -6.24 8.55
CA LEU A 315 18.16 -4.97 7.98
C LEU A 315 19.02 -4.58 6.77
N ARG A 316 20.34 -4.67 6.86
CA ARG A 316 21.25 -4.38 5.74
C ARG A 316 20.92 -5.23 4.50
N VAL A 317 20.77 -6.55 4.70
CA VAL A 317 20.40 -7.48 3.62
C VAL A 317 19.05 -7.08 2.99
N MET A 318 18.08 -6.64 3.80
CA MET A 318 16.78 -6.17 3.30
C MET A 318 16.88 -4.86 2.52
N GLU A 319 17.77 -3.94 2.91
CA GLU A 319 17.99 -2.70 2.19
C GLU A 319 18.64 -2.95 0.83
N GLU A 320 19.71 -3.75 0.81
CA GLU A 320 20.49 -4.04 -0.41
C GLU A 320 19.73 -4.90 -1.42
N THR A 321 18.79 -5.73 -0.96
CA THR A 321 18.01 -6.60 -1.85
C THR A 321 17.04 -5.82 -2.73
N VAL A 322 17.19 -5.94 -4.05
CA VAL A 322 16.32 -5.27 -5.04
C VAL A 322 15.05 -6.07 -5.34
N ASP A 323 14.04 -5.44 -5.93
CA ASP A 323 12.74 -6.07 -6.21
C ASP A 323 12.85 -7.33 -7.07
N GLY A 324 13.77 -7.35 -8.05
CA GLY A 324 14.01 -8.51 -8.90
C GLY A 324 14.50 -9.73 -8.10
N GLU A 325 15.31 -9.51 -7.06
CA GLU A 325 15.73 -10.58 -6.16
C GLU A 325 14.59 -11.06 -5.27
N TYR A 326 13.77 -10.15 -4.72
CA TYR A 326 12.57 -10.53 -3.97
C TYR A 326 11.60 -11.37 -4.79
N GLN A 327 11.40 -11.01 -6.07
CA GLN A 327 10.60 -11.82 -7.00
C GLN A 327 11.21 -13.21 -7.22
N ASN A 328 12.54 -13.28 -7.35
CA ASN A 328 13.24 -14.56 -7.49
C ASN A 328 13.12 -15.43 -6.23
N TYR A 329 13.22 -14.84 -5.04
CA TYR A 329 13.01 -15.55 -3.78
C TYR A 329 11.59 -16.12 -3.66
N LYS A 330 10.58 -15.39 -4.13
CA LYS A 330 9.19 -15.86 -4.13
C LYS A 330 8.94 -16.97 -5.15
N ALA A 331 9.67 -16.98 -6.26
CA ALA A 331 9.57 -18.00 -7.31
C ALA A 331 10.31 -19.31 -6.96
N ASN A 332 11.16 -19.31 -5.94
CA ASN A 332 11.98 -20.47 -5.53
C ASN A 332 11.55 -21.00 -4.14
N ASP A 333 12.28 -21.99 -3.63
CA ASP A 333 12.00 -22.67 -2.37
C ASP A 333 12.73 -22.04 -1.16
N GLY A 334 12.43 -22.55 0.04
CA GLY A 334 13.05 -22.07 1.28
C GLY A 334 14.56 -22.34 1.38
N ALA A 335 15.10 -23.34 0.68
CA ALA A 335 16.53 -23.61 0.65
C ALA A 335 17.27 -22.54 -0.17
N PHE A 336 16.69 -22.12 -1.29
CA PHE A 336 17.16 -21.02 -2.09
C PHE A 336 17.17 -19.71 -1.29
N VAL A 337 16.07 -19.37 -0.60
CA VAL A 337 16.00 -18.17 0.26
C VAL A 337 17.04 -18.21 1.37
N ARG A 338 17.19 -19.36 2.06
CA ARG A 338 18.22 -19.52 3.10
C ARG A 338 19.62 -19.23 2.57
N LYS A 339 19.95 -19.72 1.37
CA LYS A 339 21.29 -19.57 0.78
C LYS A 339 21.53 -18.18 0.20
N HIS A 340 20.53 -17.60 -0.49
CA HIS A 340 20.72 -16.43 -1.34
C HIS A 340 20.18 -15.12 -0.76
N PHE A 341 19.36 -15.18 0.30
CA PHE A 341 18.93 -14.01 1.06
C PHE A 341 19.68 -13.95 2.39
N PHE A 342 19.44 -14.94 3.27
CA PHE A 342 20.09 -14.98 4.59
C PHE A 342 21.60 -15.30 4.54
N GLY A 343 22.11 -15.81 3.43
CA GLY A 343 23.54 -16.10 3.23
C GLY A 343 24.31 -14.99 2.52
N LYS A 344 23.73 -13.79 2.34
CA LYS A 344 24.40 -12.64 1.70
C LYS A 344 25.49 -12.01 2.58
N ASP A 345 25.31 -12.01 3.90
CA ASP A 345 26.23 -11.41 4.89
C ASP A 345 26.41 -12.37 6.09
#